data_AF-A0A6I1G1P0-F1
#
_entry.id   AF-A0A6I1G1P0-F1
#
_cell.length_a   1.000
_cell.length_b   1.000
_cell.length_c   1.000
_cell.angle_alpha   90.00
_cell.angle_beta   90.00
_cell.angle_gamma   90.00
#
_symmetry.space_group_name_H-M   'P 1'
#
loop_
_entity.id
_entity.type
_entity.pdbx_description
1 polymer ?
#
loop_
_entity_poly.entity_id
_entity_poly.type
_entity_poly.pdbx_seq_one_letter_code
_entity_poly.pdbx_strand_id
1 'polypeptide(L)'
;MFEFPLVLLVLLALVFTLFALLGWVVARSPLRRRTMDRFARRQHVEIVDANAAHVVSAMLITHRWRRAGLVLGVLGGLVWSLQYGSLTLHFFTGFLGWFVGAVIAEWRISGLDQPGTRRVATLQPRSLSRYVTPVVLIAAALVVVVLVLTGIVAAVRAGVTWSWGGWMAYAFAVTAVLTLTARAIVARPSGFADAAVREADDALRCHGLTVLVGSGIAAAYPPIAGLALHASHPKGVPTSTDPAWTLLVMAALILAGWWVAAWSPSARARRELASAPSAPHPLEQVEEEASTP
;
A
#
# COMPACT_ATOMS: atom_id res chain seq x y z
N MET A 1 25.26 27.78 30.27
CA MET A 1 25.61 27.27 28.94
C MET A 1 25.02 25.87 28.63
N PHE A 2 23.93 25.42 29.29
CA PHE A 2 23.28 24.11 28.99
C PHE A 2 21.76 24.07 29.31
N GLU A 3 21.00 25.18 29.19
CA GLU A 3 19.54 25.14 29.39
C GLU A 3 18.72 24.90 28.11
N PHE A 4 19.35 25.08 26.94
CA PHE A 4 18.74 24.77 25.64
C PHE A 4 18.30 23.30 25.41
N PRO A 5 19.01 22.25 25.90
CA PRO A 5 18.61 20.88 25.59
C PRO A 5 17.31 20.47 26.29
N LEU A 6 17.05 20.97 27.50
CA LEU A 6 15.83 20.63 28.25
C LEU A 6 14.59 21.28 27.61
N VAL A 7 14.67 22.59 27.30
CA VAL A 7 13.56 23.32 26.66
C VAL A 7 13.23 22.73 25.29
N LEU A 8 14.25 22.36 24.50
CA LEU A 8 14.05 21.71 23.21
C LEU A 8 13.40 20.32 23.35
N LEU A 9 13.84 19.51 24.32
CA LEU A 9 13.25 18.20 24.61
C LEU A 9 11.78 18.31 25.04
N VAL A 10 11.47 19.25 25.93
CA VAL A 10 10.10 19.49 26.40
C VAL A 10 9.22 19.97 25.24
N LEU A 11 9.71 20.88 24.40
CA LEU A 11 9.00 21.34 23.22
C LEU A 11 8.75 20.19 22.24
N LEU A 12 9.75 19.36 21.95
CA LEU A 12 9.62 18.17 21.09
C LEU A 12 8.60 17.18 21.65
N ALA A 13 8.62 16.93 22.96
CA ALA A 13 7.66 16.04 23.62
C ALA A 13 6.22 16.58 23.58
N LEU A 14 6.04 17.89 23.78
CA LEU A 14 4.75 18.58 23.67
C LEU A 14 4.20 18.51 22.24
N VAL A 15 5.05 18.84 21.25
CA VAL A 15 4.73 18.74 19.83
C VAL A 15 4.33 17.31 19.50
N PHE A 16 5.14 16.32 19.85
CA PHE A 16 4.85 14.90 19.61
C PHE A 16 3.52 14.48 20.24
N THR A 17 3.23 14.91 21.48
CA THR A 17 2.01 14.54 22.20
C THR A 17 0.77 15.20 21.60
N LEU A 18 0.81 16.51 21.34
CA LEU A 18 -0.26 17.25 20.66
C LEU A 18 -0.63 16.58 19.34
N PHE A 19 0.39 16.14 18.62
CA PHE A 19 0.19 15.53 17.34
C PHE A 19 -0.20 14.05 17.38
N ALA A 20 0.27 13.28 18.35
CA ALA A 20 -0.25 11.94 18.62
C ALA A 20 -1.74 12.03 18.97
N LEU A 21 -2.14 13.05 19.73
CA LEU A 21 -3.54 13.37 20.02
C LEU A 21 -4.29 13.77 18.75
N LEU A 22 -3.73 14.61 17.89
CA LEU A 22 -4.35 14.97 16.60
C LEU A 22 -4.52 13.74 15.71
N GLY A 23 -3.48 12.90 15.60
CA GLY A 23 -3.51 11.63 14.90
C GLY A 23 -4.60 10.72 15.44
N TRP A 24 -4.77 10.67 16.77
CA TRP A 24 -5.82 9.93 17.47
C TRP A 24 -7.24 10.47 17.19
N VAL A 25 -7.42 11.79 17.21
CA VAL A 25 -8.70 12.44 16.89
C VAL A 25 -9.08 12.18 15.43
N VAL A 26 -8.15 12.37 14.50
CA VAL A 26 -8.35 12.09 13.07
C VAL A 26 -8.61 10.60 12.83
N ALA A 27 -7.95 9.72 13.59
CA ALA A 27 -8.16 8.28 13.61
C ALA A 27 -9.57 7.86 14.04
N ARG A 28 -10.25 8.66 14.87
CA ARG A 28 -11.61 8.40 15.38
C ARG A 28 -12.72 8.98 14.52
N SER A 29 -12.40 9.69 13.45
CA SER A 29 -13.43 10.28 12.59
C SER A 29 -14.31 9.19 11.94
N PRO A 30 -15.63 9.41 11.82
CA PRO A 30 -16.52 8.42 11.22
C PRO A 30 -16.19 8.18 9.74
N LEU A 31 -16.38 6.93 9.29
CA LEU A 31 -16.31 6.60 7.87
C LEU A 31 -17.45 7.32 7.13
N ARG A 32 -17.09 8.01 6.05
CA ARG A 32 -18.09 8.62 5.16
C ARG A 32 -18.78 7.50 4.36
N ARG A 33 -20.11 7.58 4.24
CA ARG A 33 -20.92 6.64 3.43
C ARG A 33 -20.39 6.48 2.00
N ARG A 34 -19.98 7.60 1.38
CA ARG A 34 -19.37 7.62 0.03
C ARG A 34 -18.13 6.71 -0.10
N THR A 35 -17.36 6.51 0.97
CA THR A 35 -16.18 5.63 0.96
C THR A 35 -16.59 4.16 0.92
N MET A 36 -17.64 3.79 1.68
CA MET A 36 -18.23 2.45 1.65
C MET A 36 -18.84 2.16 0.28
N ASP A 37 -19.62 3.10 -0.27
CA ASP A 37 -20.26 2.93 -1.58
C ASP A 37 -19.21 2.78 -2.70
N ARG A 38 -18.10 3.53 -2.61
CA ARG A 38 -16.99 3.41 -3.57
C ARG A 38 -16.29 2.07 -3.44
N PHE A 39 -16.11 1.56 -2.22
CA PHE A 39 -15.53 0.23 -1.99
C PHE A 39 -16.43 -0.86 -2.58
N ALA A 40 -17.72 -0.86 -2.22
CA ALA A 40 -18.71 -1.82 -2.70
C ALA A 40 -18.74 -1.87 -4.24
N ARG A 41 -18.84 -0.71 -4.90
CA ARG A 41 -18.81 -0.61 -6.36
C ARG A 41 -17.50 -1.11 -6.97
N ARG A 42 -16.34 -0.75 -6.41
CA ARG A 42 -15.04 -1.12 -6.98
C ARG A 42 -14.73 -2.61 -6.82
N GLN A 43 -15.15 -3.20 -5.71
CA GLN A 43 -14.91 -4.62 -5.43
C GLN A 43 -16.07 -5.53 -5.88
N HIS A 44 -17.14 -4.94 -6.45
CA HIS A 44 -18.36 -5.66 -6.84
C HIS A 44 -18.95 -6.49 -5.67
N VAL A 45 -18.86 -5.96 -4.43
CA VAL A 45 -19.37 -6.62 -3.22
C VAL A 45 -20.73 -6.03 -2.88
N GLU A 46 -21.74 -6.89 -2.75
CA GLU A 46 -22.99 -6.51 -2.12
C GLU A 46 -22.84 -6.50 -0.60
N ILE A 47 -23.17 -5.38 0.02
CA ILE A 47 -23.14 -5.24 1.49
C ILE A 47 -24.53 -5.59 2.01
N VAL A 48 -24.61 -6.75 2.66
CA VAL A 48 -25.83 -7.29 3.27
C VAL A 48 -25.63 -7.38 4.79
N ASP A 49 -26.71 -7.56 5.55
CA ASP A 49 -26.65 -7.58 7.02
C ASP A 49 -25.64 -8.60 7.56
N ALA A 50 -25.50 -9.75 6.88
CA ALA A 50 -24.57 -10.81 7.26
C ALA A 50 -23.09 -10.39 7.19
N ASN A 51 -22.69 -9.53 6.26
CA ASN A 51 -21.29 -9.12 6.05
C ASN A 51 -21.00 -7.67 6.45
N ALA A 52 -22.02 -6.84 6.67
CA ALA A 52 -21.90 -5.40 6.91
C ALA A 52 -20.98 -5.09 8.10
N ALA A 53 -21.16 -5.77 9.24
CA ALA A 53 -20.36 -5.53 10.43
C ALA A 53 -18.86 -5.82 10.20
N HIS A 54 -18.55 -6.87 9.46
CA HIS A 54 -17.18 -7.27 9.13
C HIS A 54 -16.53 -6.24 8.19
N VAL A 55 -17.20 -5.87 7.09
CA VAL A 55 -16.69 -4.89 6.12
C VAL A 55 -16.48 -3.52 6.77
N VAL A 56 -17.46 -3.02 7.53
CA VAL A 56 -17.37 -1.72 8.21
C VAL A 56 -16.22 -1.71 9.21
N SER A 57 -16.06 -2.75 10.01
CA SER A 57 -14.97 -2.86 11.00
C SER A 57 -13.60 -2.86 10.32
N ALA A 58 -13.42 -3.65 9.26
CA ALA A 58 -12.16 -3.69 8.51
C ALA A 58 -11.85 -2.33 7.86
N MET A 59 -12.85 -1.68 7.26
CA MET A 59 -12.71 -0.35 6.66
C MET A 59 -12.39 0.72 7.70
N LEU A 60 -12.94 0.64 8.91
CA LEU A 60 -12.63 1.57 10.00
C LEU A 60 -11.18 1.40 10.45
N ILE A 61 -10.72 0.16 10.63
CA ILE A 61 -9.34 -0.14 11.02
C ILE A 61 -8.36 0.40 9.96
N THR A 62 -8.58 0.09 8.68
CA THR A 62 -7.70 0.57 7.59
C THR A 62 -7.65 2.08 7.53
N HIS A 63 -8.80 2.74 7.56
CA HIS A 63 -8.88 4.20 7.49
C HIS A 63 -8.20 4.88 8.68
N ARG A 64 -8.45 4.36 9.88
CA ARG A 64 -7.87 4.85 11.13
C ARG A 64 -6.35 4.83 11.11
N TRP A 65 -5.77 3.66 10.85
CA TRP A 65 -4.32 3.48 10.94
C TRP A 65 -3.57 4.15 9.79
N ARG A 66 -4.14 4.17 8.58
CA ARG A 66 -3.57 4.92 7.45
C ARG A 66 -3.49 6.42 7.73
N ARG A 67 -4.54 7.00 8.32
CA ARG A 67 -4.55 8.42 8.71
C ARG A 67 -3.61 8.72 9.86
N ALA A 68 -3.63 7.89 10.90
CA ALA A 68 -2.69 8.04 12.01
C ALA A 68 -1.24 7.98 11.51
N GLY A 69 -0.94 7.00 10.65
CA GLY A 69 0.34 6.87 9.99
C GLY A 69 0.73 8.09 9.17
N LEU A 70 -0.18 8.62 8.33
CA LEU A 70 0.07 9.84 7.55
C LEU A 70 0.42 11.03 8.46
N VAL A 71 -0.38 11.24 9.51
CA VAL A 71 -0.14 12.33 10.47
C VAL A 71 1.22 12.14 11.13
N LEU A 72 1.48 10.98 11.76
CA LEU A 72 2.77 10.68 12.40
C LEU A 72 3.96 10.80 11.44
N GLY A 73 3.78 10.41 10.18
CA GLY A 73 4.77 10.54 9.13
C GLY A 73 5.15 11.99 8.85
N VAL A 74 4.16 12.85 8.56
CA VAL A 74 4.36 14.29 8.31
C VAL A 74 5.12 14.94 9.47
N LEU A 75 4.89 14.46 10.68
CA LEU A 75 5.48 14.98 11.89
C LEU A 75 6.89 14.53 12.15
N GLY A 76 7.17 13.25 11.88
CA GLY A 76 8.54 12.78 11.81
C GLY A 76 9.34 13.63 10.83
N GLY A 77 8.76 13.96 9.66
CA GLY A 77 9.36 14.88 8.70
C GLY A 77 9.54 16.29 9.23
N LEU A 78 8.54 16.86 9.90
CA LEU A 78 8.64 18.20 10.48
C LEU A 78 9.74 18.28 11.55
N VAL A 79 9.78 17.31 12.48
CA VAL A 79 10.81 17.22 13.52
C VAL A 79 12.19 17.08 12.90
N TRP A 80 12.32 16.21 11.89
CA TRP A 80 13.55 16.05 11.14
C TRP A 80 13.99 17.36 10.48
N SER A 81 13.09 18.05 9.76
CA SER A 81 13.39 19.32 9.11
C SER A 81 13.87 20.39 10.10
N LEU A 82 13.23 20.50 11.26
CA LEU A 82 13.59 21.45 12.32
C LEU A 82 15.01 21.20 12.87
N GLN A 83 15.49 19.95 12.90
CA GLN A 83 16.87 19.64 13.31
C GLN A 83 17.92 20.24 12.36
N TYR A 84 17.56 20.47 11.09
CA TYR A 84 18.43 21.10 10.09
C TYR A 84 18.18 22.61 9.96
N GLY A 85 17.38 23.21 10.84
CA GLY A 85 17.08 24.64 10.81
C GLY A 85 16.21 25.09 9.62
N SER A 86 15.57 24.15 8.93
CA SER A 86 14.65 24.46 7.82
C SER A 86 13.22 24.05 8.17
N LEU A 87 12.24 24.79 7.65
CA LEU A 87 10.82 24.41 7.76
C LEU A 87 10.35 23.88 6.40
N THR A 88 10.71 22.64 6.09
CA THR A 88 10.31 21.96 4.85
C THR A 88 9.35 20.83 5.14
N LEU A 89 8.24 20.80 4.41
CA LEU A 89 7.28 19.70 4.47
C LEU A 89 7.76 18.55 3.59
N HIS A 90 8.33 17.52 4.22
CA HIS A 90 8.75 16.32 3.52
C HIS A 90 7.55 15.39 3.26
N PHE A 91 6.85 15.59 2.13
CA PHE A 91 5.70 14.75 1.73
C PHE A 91 5.98 13.25 1.83
N PHE A 92 7.22 12.84 1.53
CA PHE A 92 7.68 11.48 1.67
C PHE A 92 7.45 10.87 3.04
N THR A 93 7.79 11.60 4.09
CA THR A 93 7.65 11.11 5.47
C THR A 93 6.19 10.84 5.80
N GLY A 94 5.28 11.70 5.29
CA GLY A 94 3.84 11.46 5.33
C GLY A 94 3.42 10.18 4.60
N PHE A 95 3.89 9.97 3.37
CA PHE A 95 3.59 8.74 2.61
C PHE A 95 4.16 7.49 3.26
N LEU A 96 5.37 7.54 3.80
CA LEU A 96 6.00 6.44 4.52
C LEU A 96 5.21 6.11 5.79
N GLY A 97 4.81 7.13 6.54
CA GLY A 97 3.92 6.96 7.69
C GLY A 97 2.57 6.34 7.30
N TRP A 98 1.96 6.82 6.21
CA TRP A 98 0.73 6.24 5.68
C TRP A 98 0.89 4.76 5.29
N PHE A 99 2.02 4.40 4.68
CA PHE A 99 2.37 3.02 4.35
C PHE A 99 2.50 2.15 5.61
N VAL A 100 3.26 2.60 6.61
CA VAL A 100 3.37 1.91 7.90
C VAL A 100 1.99 1.74 8.54
N GLY A 101 1.15 2.76 8.48
CA GLY A 101 -0.24 2.70 8.91
C GLY A 101 -1.07 1.65 8.14
N ALA A 102 -0.86 1.52 6.83
CA ALA A 102 -1.50 0.47 6.03
C ALA A 102 -1.05 -0.93 6.44
N VAL A 103 0.26 -1.13 6.68
CA VAL A 103 0.78 -2.40 7.22
C VAL A 103 0.12 -2.72 8.55
N ILE A 104 0.19 -1.81 9.53
CA ILE A 104 -0.41 -2.03 10.86
C ILE A 104 -1.91 -2.34 10.76
N ALA A 105 -2.64 -1.66 9.87
CA ALA A 105 -4.04 -1.96 9.64
C ALA A 105 -4.25 -3.42 9.25
N GLU A 106 -3.50 -3.94 8.29
CA GLU A 106 -3.66 -5.32 7.81
C GLU A 106 -3.39 -6.35 8.90
N TRP A 107 -2.35 -6.13 9.72
CA TRP A 107 -2.08 -6.97 10.89
C TRP A 107 -3.21 -6.92 11.93
N ARG A 108 -3.84 -5.75 12.10
CA ARG A 108 -4.97 -5.59 13.03
C ARG A 108 -6.26 -6.22 12.50
N ILE A 109 -6.53 -6.16 11.20
CA ILE A 109 -7.71 -6.82 10.59
C ILE A 109 -7.57 -8.33 10.71
N SER A 110 -6.36 -8.89 10.59
CA SER A 110 -6.13 -10.32 10.82
C SER A 110 -6.57 -10.81 12.21
N GLY A 111 -6.67 -9.92 13.20
CA GLY A 111 -7.17 -10.23 14.54
C GLY A 111 -8.69 -10.10 14.70
N LEU A 112 -9.41 -9.53 13.73
CA LEU A 112 -10.89 -9.45 13.76
C LEU A 112 -11.54 -10.81 13.50
N ASP A 113 -10.83 -11.70 12.79
CA ASP A 113 -11.37 -12.96 12.33
C ASP A 113 -11.23 -14.03 13.40
N GLN A 114 -12.17 -14.04 14.36
CA GLN A 114 -12.37 -15.20 15.20
C GLN A 114 -13.13 -16.25 14.38
N PRO A 115 -12.56 -17.45 14.13
CA PRO A 115 -13.27 -18.49 13.42
C PRO A 115 -14.54 -18.83 14.19
N GLY A 116 -15.70 -18.70 13.55
CA GLY A 116 -16.96 -19.13 14.12
C GLY A 116 -16.91 -20.61 14.54
N THR A 117 -17.89 -21.04 15.33
CA THR A 117 -17.98 -22.40 15.91
C THR A 117 -17.88 -23.53 14.87
N ARG A 118 -18.14 -23.25 13.59
CA ARG A 118 -18.01 -24.21 12.49
C ARG A 118 -16.95 -23.75 11.49
N ARG A 119 -15.78 -24.41 11.50
CA ARG A 119 -14.74 -24.22 10.47
C ARG A 119 -15.10 -25.02 9.22
N VAL A 120 -15.24 -24.34 8.09
CA VAL A 120 -15.29 -24.99 6.77
C VAL A 120 -13.89 -24.89 6.17
N ALA A 121 -13.26 -26.03 5.88
CA ALA A 121 -11.98 -26.06 5.19
C ALA A 121 -12.20 -25.84 3.69
N THR A 122 -11.74 -24.71 3.15
CA THR A 122 -11.69 -24.48 1.71
C THR A 122 -10.38 -25.01 1.17
N LEU A 123 -10.41 -26.00 0.27
CA LEU A 123 -9.21 -26.59 -0.35
C LEU A 123 -8.62 -25.78 -1.51
N GLN A 124 -9.14 -24.58 -1.80
CA GLN A 124 -8.63 -23.81 -2.91
C GLN A 124 -7.26 -23.19 -2.60
N PRO A 125 -6.23 -23.43 -3.44
CA PRO A 125 -4.94 -22.79 -3.28
C PRO A 125 -5.09 -21.27 -3.40
N ARG A 126 -4.42 -20.55 -2.49
CA ARG A 126 -4.40 -19.08 -2.47
C ARG A 126 -3.02 -18.60 -2.87
N SER A 127 -2.96 -17.91 -3.99
CA SER A 127 -1.76 -17.25 -4.50
C SER A 127 -1.99 -15.75 -4.55
N LEU A 128 -0.89 -14.98 -4.56
CA LEU A 128 -0.95 -13.52 -4.70
C LEU A 128 -1.59 -13.10 -6.03
N SER A 129 -1.35 -13.87 -7.10
CA SER A 129 -1.96 -13.66 -8.43
C SER A 129 -3.48 -13.81 -8.46
N ARG A 130 -4.09 -14.45 -7.46
CA ARG A 130 -5.56 -14.52 -7.32
C ARG A 130 -6.17 -13.18 -6.88
N TYR A 131 -5.40 -12.37 -6.14
CA TYR A 131 -5.87 -11.16 -5.49
C TYR A 131 -5.36 -9.88 -6.17
N VAL A 132 -4.25 -9.97 -6.90
CA VAL A 132 -3.62 -8.83 -7.59
C VAL A 132 -3.61 -9.08 -9.09
N THR A 133 -4.00 -8.07 -9.87
CA THR A 133 -4.03 -8.20 -11.33
C THR A 133 -2.62 -8.29 -11.93
N PRO A 134 -2.44 -8.96 -13.09
CA PRO A 134 -1.14 -9.06 -13.74
C PRO A 134 -0.51 -7.71 -14.05
N VAL A 135 -1.31 -6.70 -14.41
CA VAL A 135 -0.83 -5.34 -14.69
C VAL A 135 -0.14 -4.74 -13.46
N VAL A 136 -0.72 -4.93 -12.27
CA VAL A 136 -0.14 -4.45 -11.01
C VAL A 136 1.14 -5.22 -10.67
N LEU A 137 1.18 -6.53 -10.94
CA LEU A 137 2.40 -7.34 -10.75
C LEU A 137 3.52 -6.92 -11.69
N ILE A 138 3.21 -6.65 -12.96
CA ILE A 138 4.18 -6.16 -13.95
C ILE A 138 4.71 -4.80 -13.52
N ALA A 139 3.85 -3.86 -13.09
CA ALA A 139 4.28 -2.56 -12.60
C ALA A 139 5.24 -2.69 -11.40
N ALA A 140 4.92 -3.55 -10.43
CA ALA A 140 5.80 -3.81 -9.30
C ALA A 140 7.13 -4.43 -9.73
N ALA A 141 7.11 -5.39 -10.66
CA ALA A 141 8.31 -6.03 -11.19
C ALA A 141 9.21 -5.02 -11.92
N LEU A 142 8.64 -4.12 -12.72
CA LEU A 142 9.40 -3.05 -13.40
C LEU A 142 10.10 -2.13 -12.40
N VAL A 143 9.42 -1.75 -11.31
CA VAL A 143 10.02 -0.92 -10.25
C VAL A 143 11.18 -1.64 -9.56
N VAL A 144 11.03 -2.95 -9.28
CA VAL A 144 12.13 -3.76 -8.73
C VAL A 144 13.31 -3.82 -9.70
N VAL A 145 13.06 -4.03 -11.00
CA VAL A 145 14.11 -4.04 -12.03
C VAL A 145 14.85 -2.70 -12.06
N VAL A 146 14.12 -1.57 -12.08
CA VAL A 146 14.73 -0.22 -12.05
C VAL A 146 15.57 -0.02 -10.79
N LEU A 147 15.08 -0.44 -9.62
CA LEU A 147 15.81 -0.35 -8.36
C LEU A 147 17.10 -1.18 -8.37
N VAL A 148 17.05 -2.41 -8.89
CA VAL A 148 18.24 -3.27 -9.00
C VAL A 148 19.25 -2.68 -9.96
N LEU A 149 18.81 -2.25 -11.15
CA LEU A 149 19.68 -1.64 -12.16
C LEU A 149 20.34 -0.35 -11.64
N THR A 150 19.57 0.53 -11.01
CA THR A 150 20.13 1.76 -10.40
C THR A 150 21.10 1.44 -9.27
N GLY A 151 20.83 0.42 -8.45
CA GLY A 151 21.76 -0.07 -7.43
C GLY A 151 23.09 -0.59 -8.00
N ILE A 152 23.03 -1.37 -9.08
CA ILE A 152 24.22 -1.88 -9.78
C ILE A 152 25.02 -0.73 -10.39
N VAL A 153 24.36 0.17 -11.13
CA VAL A 153 25.03 1.31 -11.78
C VAL A 153 25.67 2.22 -10.72
N ALA A 154 25.01 2.46 -9.60
CA ALA A 154 25.58 3.22 -8.49
C ALA A 154 26.82 2.54 -7.90
N ALA A 155 26.76 1.23 -7.64
CA ALA A 155 27.91 0.48 -7.12
C ALA A 155 29.09 0.49 -8.10
N VAL A 156 28.85 0.34 -9.40
CA VAL A 156 29.91 0.36 -10.43
C VAL A 156 30.53 1.74 -10.57
N ARG A 157 29.72 2.82 -10.58
CA ARG A 157 30.22 4.17 -10.86
C ARG A 157 30.79 4.89 -9.64
N ALA A 158 30.24 4.64 -8.47
CA ALA A 158 30.57 5.37 -7.24
C ALA A 158 31.10 4.47 -6.10
N GLY A 159 31.10 3.15 -6.30
CA GLY A 159 31.54 2.18 -5.29
C GLY A 159 30.44 1.82 -4.28
N VAL A 160 30.77 0.87 -3.40
CA VAL A 160 29.90 0.43 -2.30
C VAL A 160 30.19 1.29 -1.07
N THR A 161 29.49 2.41 -0.98
CA THR A 161 29.61 3.36 0.13
C THR A 161 28.59 3.08 1.25
N TRP A 162 28.75 3.72 2.41
CA TRP A 162 27.77 3.63 3.49
C TRP A 162 26.38 4.13 3.05
N SER A 163 26.32 5.19 2.25
CA SER A 163 25.06 5.68 1.66
C SER A 163 24.39 4.66 0.75
N TRP A 164 25.18 3.97 -0.10
CA TRP A 164 24.66 2.89 -0.92
C TRP A 164 24.10 1.76 -0.05
N GLY A 165 24.84 1.35 0.98
CA GLY A 165 24.44 0.33 1.93
C GLY A 165 23.14 0.70 2.66
N GLY A 166 22.99 1.96 3.08
CA GLY A 166 21.77 2.49 3.70
C GLY A 166 20.54 2.38 2.79
N TRP A 167 20.68 2.74 1.50
CA TRP A 167 19.59 2.61 0.54
C TRP A 167 19.22 1.15 0.23
N MET A 168 20.21 0.26 0.13
CA MET A 168 19.96 -1.17 -0.03
C MET A 168 19.28 -1.78 1.20
N ALA A 169 19.73 -1.41 2.40
CA ALA A 169 19.10 -1.86 3.65
C ALA A 169 17.65 -1.36 3.75
N TYR A 170 17.38 -0.10 3.39
CA TYR A 170 16.02 0.44 3.30
C TYR A 170 15.15 -0.34 2.30
N ALA A 171 15.64 -0.55 1.08
CA ALA A 171 14.93 -1.30 0.04
C ALA A 171 14.61 -2.73 0.47
N PHE A 172 15.58 -3.40 1.09
CA PHE A 172 15.42 -4.74 1.65
C PHE A 172 14.36 -4.76 2.76
N ALA A 173 14.43 -3.82 3.72
CA ALA A 173 13.47 -3.73 4.82
C ALA A 173 12.04 -3.51 4.32
N VAL A 174 11.83 -2.58 3.38
CA VAL A 174 10.53 -2.33 2.75
C VAL A 174 10.03 -3.60 2.04
N THR A 175 10.88 -4.25 1.25
CA THR A 175 10.52 -5.49 0.54
C THR A 175 10.15 -6.62 1.49
N ALA A 176 10.90 -6.79 2.58
CA ALA A 176 10.63 -7.79 3.61
C ALA A 176 9.27 -7.53 4.28
N VAL A 177 9.00 -6.29 4.70
CA VAL A 177 7.72 -5.91 5.32
C VAL A 177 6.55 -6.12 4.36
N LEU A 178 6.69 -5.73 3.09
CA LEU A 178 5.68 -5.97 2.05
C LEU A 178 5.41 -7.46 1.87
N THR A 179 6.47 -8.27 1.78
CA THR A 179 6.35 -9.71 1.54
C THR A 179 5.70 -10.41 2.74
N LEU A 180 6.12 -10.08 3.96
CA LEU A 180 5.55 -10.65 5.18
C LEU A 180 4.08 -10.25 5.33
N THR A 181 3.74 -8.99 5.07
CA THR A 181 2.35 -8.52 5.16
C THR A 181 1.49 -9.14 4.07
N ALA A 182 1.98 -9.25 2.83
CA ALA A 182 1.28 -9.92 1.75
C ALA A 182 1.03 -11.40 2.07
N ARG A 183 2.04 -12.10 2.60
CA ARG A 183 1.90 -13.48 3.08
C ARG A 183 0.87 -13.59 4.20
N ALA A 184 0.90 -12.69 5.18
CA ALA A 184 -0.07 -12.67 6.27
C ALA A 184 -1.51 -12.45 5.78
N ILE A 185 -1.72 -11.58 4.77
CA ILE A 185 -3.04 -11.36 4.16
C ILE A 185 -3.51 -12.63 3.42
N VAL A 186 -2.65 -13.26 2.62
CA VAL A 186 -3.01 -14.46 1.84
C VAL A 186 -3.24 -15.68 2.73
N ALA A 187 -2.43 -15.85 3.77
CA ALA A 187 -2.51 -16.96 4.72
C ALA A 187 -3.61 -16.81 5.77
N ARG A 188 -4.32 -15.67 5.80
CA ARG A 188 -5.39 -15.43 6.76
C ARG A 188 -6.47 -16.52 6.65
N PRO A 189 -6.94 -17.09 7.78
CA PRO A 189 -8.03 -18.07 7.75
C PRO A 189 -9.30 -17.47 7.12
N SER A 190 -10.03 -18.24 6.29
CA SER A 190 -11.33 -17.81 5.73
C SER A 190 -12.43 -18.84 5.98
N GLY A 191 -12.47 -19.37 7.20
CA GLY A 191 -13.40 -20.43 7.60
C GLY A 191 -14.84 -19.97 7.84
N PHE A 192 -15.30 -18.91 7.17
CA PHE A 192 -16.66 -18.40 7.34
C PHE A 192 -17.65 -19.36 6.65
N ALA A 193 -18.70 -19.77 7.38
CA ALA A 193 -19.76 -20.61 6.83
C ALA A 193 -20.60 -19.85 5.78
N ASP A 194 -20.83 -18.57 6.02
CA ASP A 194 -21.60 -17.69 5.13
C ASP A 194 -20.79 -17.34 3.87
N ALA A 195 -21.42 -17.50 2.71
CA ALA A 195 -20.84 -17.13 1.41
C ALA A 195 -20.61 -15.62 1.29
N ALA A 196 -21.54 -14.78 1.75
CA ALA A 196 -21.46 -13.32 1.64
C ALA A 196 -20.31 -12.74 2.48
N VAL A 197 -20.00 -13.37 3.61
CA VAL A 197 -18.86 -12.99 4.47
C VAL A 197 -17.54 -13.40 3.84
N ARG A 198 -17.44 -14.63 3.28
CA ARG A 198 -16.24 -15.07 2.55
C ARG A 198 -15.93 -14.17 1.37
N GLU A 199 -16.96 -13.80 0.63
CA GLU A 199 -16.87 -12.94 -0.54
C GLU A 199 -16.41 -11.51 -0.19
N ALA A 200 -16.91 -10.98 0.94
CA ALA A 200 -16.46 -9.71 1.48
C ALA A 200 -14.98 -9.73 1.96
N ASP A 201 -14.55 -10.79 2.65
CA ASP A 201 -13.16 -10.98 3.06
C ASP A 201 -12.21 -11.09 1.85
N ASP A 202 -12.57 -11.86 0.83
CA ASP A 202 -11.78 -11.95 -0.41
C ASP A 202 -11.63 -10.57 -1.10
N ALA A 203 -12.67 -9.73 -1.08
CA ALA A 203 -12.61 -8.37 -1.59
C ALA A 203 -11.72 -7.44 -0.73
N LEU A 204 -11.76 -7.57 0.59
CA LEU A 204 -10.88 -6.84 1.50
C LEU A 204 -9.41 -7.22 1.25
N ARG A 205 -9.12 -8.51 1.02
CA ARG A 205 -7.77 -8.98 0.68
C ARG A 205 -7.29 -8.45 -0.68
N CYS A 206 -8.15 -8.46 -1.70
CA CYS A 206 -7.85 -7.84 -3.00
C CYS A 206 -7.48 -6.37 -2.83
N HIS A 207 -8.29 -5.62 -2.07
CA HIS A 207 -8.06 -4.21 -1.83
C HIS A 207 -6.78 -3.96 -1.03
N GLY A 208 -6.58 -4.69 0.07
CA GLY A 208 -5.41 -4.58 0.95
C GLY A 208 -4.11 -4.85 0.20
N LEU A 209 -4.03 -5.96 -0.54
CA LEU A 209 -2.85 -6.32 -1.33
C LEU A 209 -2.54 -5.30 -2.44
N THR A 210 -3.57 -4.82 -3.13
CA THR A 210 -3.41 -3.79 -4.16
C THR A 210 -2.86 -2.49 -3.57
N VAL A 211 -3.40 -2.05 -2.43
CA VAL A 211 -2.90 -0.86 -1.73
C VAL A 211 -1.47 -1.08 -1.24
N LEU A 212 -1.16 -2.26 -0.72
CA LEU A 212 0.18 -2.63 -0.25
C LEU A 212 1.20 -2.55 -1.40
N VAL A 213 0.87 -3.09 -2.58
CA VAL A 213 1.73 -3.01 -3.77
C VAL A 213 1.90 -1.56 -4.23
N GLY A 214 0.81 -0.79 -4.34
CA GLY A 214 0.89 0.63 -4.71
C GLY A 214 1.73 1.44 -3.74
N SER A 215 1.63 1.14 -2.44
CA SER A 215 2.47 1.77 -1.42
C SER A 215 3.95 1.39 -1.56
N GLY A 216 4.23 0.12 -1.87
CA GLY A 216 5.60 -0.34 -2.14
C GLY A 216 6.24 0.34 -3.34
N ILE A 217 5.47 0.54 -4.42
CA ILE A 217 5.90 1.30 -5.60
C ILE A 217 6.28 2.74 -5.22
N ALA A 218 5.42 3.43 -4.46
CA ALA A 218 5.72 4.78 -4.00
C ALA A 218 6.94 4.81 -3.05
N ALA A 219 7.04 3.85 -2.13
CA ALA A 219 8.13 3.74 -1.17
C ALA A 219 9.49 3.37 -1.80
N ALA A 220 9.51 2.95 -3.07
CA ALA A 220 10.73 2.66 -3.81
C ALA A 220 11.42 3.91 -4.37
N TYR A 221 10.76 5.08 -4.38
CA TYR A 221 11.36 6.29 -4.94
C TYR A 221 12.64 6.73 -4.21
N PRO A 222 12.74 6.75 -2.86
CA PRO A 222 13.93 7.25 -2.18
C PRO A 222 15.20 6.47 -2.53
N PRO A 223 15.24 5.12 -2.50
CA PRO A 223 16.44 4.41 -2.90
C PRO A 223 16.71 4.57 -4.39
N ILE A 224 15.71 4.57 -5.28
CA ILE A 224 15.92 4.80 -6.72
C ILE A 224 16.58 6.17 -6.96
N ALA A 225 16.02 7.24 -6.39
CA ALA A 225 16.55 8.59 -6.53
C ALA A 225 17.92 8.74 -5.87
N GLY A 226 18.11 8.22 -4.65
CA GLY A 226 19.36 8.27 -3.91
C GLY A 226 20.50 7.53 -4.61
N LEU A 227 20.24 6.35 -5.17
CA LEU A 227 21.22 5.57 -5.92
C LEU A 227 21.54 6.22 -7.27
N ALA A 228 20.53 6.75 -7.97
CA ALA A 228 20.75 7.47 -9.22
C ALA A 228 21.57 8.76 -8.98
N LEU A 229 21.32 9.49 -7.89
CA LEU A 229 22.14 10.63 -7.47
C LEU A 229 23.58 10.19 -7.22
N HIS A 230 23.77 9.11 -6.45
CA HIS A 230 25.08 8.55 -6.17
C HIS A 230 25.84 8.16 -7.45
N ALA A 231 25.15 7.54 -8.41
CA ALA A 231 25.72 7.17 -9.70
C ALA A 231 26.09 8.38 -10.57
N SER A 232 25.28 9.44 -10.54
CA SER A 232 25.51 10.66 -11.33
C SER A 232 26.62 11.56 -10.75
N HIS A 233 26.85 11.48 -9.44
CA HIS A 233 27.80 12.32 -8.70
C HIS A 233 28.72 11.48 -7.81
N PRO A 234 29.61 10.64 -8.39
CA PRO A 234 30.47 9.74 -7.63
C PRO A 234 31.44 10.47 -6.69
N LYS A 235 31.75 11.74 -6.97
CA LYS A 235 32.61 12.61 -6.13
C LYS A 235 31.85 13.40 -5.06
N GLY A 236 30.54 13.18 -4.92
CA GLY A 236 29.67 13.91 -4.00
C GLY A 236 28.64 14.79 -4.73
N VAL A 237 27.45 14.88 -4.13
CA VAL A 237 26.32 15.66 -4.66
C VAL A 237 26.56 17.14 -4.34
N PRO A 238 26.48 18.06 -5.33
CA PRO A 238 26.54 19.50 -5.07
C PRO A 238 25.44 19.93 -4.10
N THR A 239 25.78 20.70 -3.08
CA THR A 239 24.83 21.14 -2.03
C THR A 239 23.74 22.09 -2.53
N SER A 240 23.90 22.67 -3.73
CA SER A 240 23.05 23.75 -4.25
C SER A 240 21.98 23.31 -5.26
N THR A 241 21.92 22.03 -5.64
CA THR A 241 21.05 21.61 -6.75
C THR A 241 20.46 20.24 -6.50
N ASP A 242 19.22 20.19 -5.98
CA ASP A 242 18.38 19.01 -6.18
C ASP A 242 18.03 18.94 -7.66
N PRO A 243 18.53 17.96 -8.41
CA PRO A 243 18.33 17.95 -9.84
C PRO A 243 16.86 17.64 -10.14
N ALA A 244 16.24 18.42 -11.03
CA ALA A 244 14.80 18.36 -11.32
C ALA A 244 14.27 16.95 -11.65
N TRP A 245 15.13 16.05 -12.14
CA TRP A 245 14.75 14.66 -12.41
C TRP A 245 14.40 13.87 -11.14
N THR A 246 14.93 14.22 -9.96
CA THR A 246 14.57 13.56 -8.69
C THR A 246 13.11 13.81 -8.34
N LEU A 247 12.62 15.04 -8.56
CA LEU A 247 11.20 15.38 -8.42
C LEU A 247 10.34 14.62 -9.43
N LEU A 248 10.83 14.43 -10.66
CA LEU A 248 10.13 13.64 -11.68
C LEU A 248 10.03 12.16 -11.27
N VAL A 249 11.12 11.56 -10.78
CA VAL A 249 11.13 10.16 -10.28
C VAL A 249 10.18 10.01 -9.09
N MET A 250 10.23 10.95 -8.14
CA MET A 250 9.32 10.99 -6.99
C MET A 250 7.86 11.07 -7.46
N ALA A 251 7.51 12.04 -8.31
CA ALA A 251 6.16 12.22 -8.81
C ALA A 251 5.69 10.99 -9.59
N ALA A 252 6.52 10.43 -10.47
CA ALA A 252 6.19 9.25 -11.26
C ALA A 252 5.86 8.04 -10.36
N LEU A 253 6.69 7.75 -9.36
CA LEU A 253 6.47 6.60 -8.47
C LEU A 253 5.32 6.81 -7.48
N ILE A 254 5.12 8.03 -6.99
CA ILE A 254 3.96 8.35 -6.14
C ILE A 254 2.66 8.23 -6.94
N LEU A 255 2.60 8.79 -8.15
CA LEU A 255 1.42 8.73 -9.01
C LEU A 255 1.15 7.30 -9.50
N ALA A 256 2.19 6.53 -9.84
CA ALA A 256 2.05 5.12 -10.18
C ALA A 256 1.53 4.30 -9.00
N GLY A 257 2.09 4.51 -7.81
CA GLY A 257 1.63 3.87 -6.57
C GLY A 257 0.19 4.23 -6.22
N TRP A 258 -0.18 5.50 -6.36
CA TRP A 258 -1.56 5.98 -6.18
C TRP A 258 -2.51 5.37 -7.21
N TRP A 259 -2.12 5.32 -8.49
CA TRP A 259 -2.91 4.71 -9.55
C TRP A 259 -3.18 3.23 -9.26
N VAL A 260 -2.16 2.46 -8.87
CA VAL A 260 -2.32 1.08 -8.43
C VAL A 260 -3.30 0.99 -7.26
N ALA A 261 -3.07 1.77 -6.19
CA ALA A 261 -3.89 1.72 -4.98
C ALA A 261 -5.35 2.16 -5.21
N ALA A 262 -5.61 3.15 -6.05
CA ALA A 262 -6.91 3.81 -6.19
C ALA A 262 -7.72 3.38 -7.42
N TRP A 263 -7.07 2.91 -8.50
CA TRP A 263 -7.73 2.72 -9.80
C TRP A 263 -7.57 1.33 -10.41
N SER A 264 -6.66 0.49 -9.91
CA SER A 264 -6.51 -0.85 -10.51
C SER A 264 -7.84 -1.63 -10.49
N PRO A 265 -8.16 -2.36 -11.57
CA PRO A 265 -9.30 -3.26 -11.61
C PRO A 265 -9.22 -4.27 -10.47
N SER A 266 -10.36 -4.65 -9.89
CA SER A 266 -10.37 -5.74 -8.92
C SER A 266 -10.10 -7.06 -9.64
N ALA A 267 -9.22 -7.89 -9.10
CA ALA A 267 -8.99 -9.25 -9.62
C ALA A 267 -10.27 -10.10 -9.58
N ARG A 268 -11.24 -9.68 -8.78
CA ARG A 268 -12.59 -10.24 -8.73
C ARG A 268 -13.44 -9.87 -9.95
N ALA A 269 -13.55 -8.59 -10.32
CA ALA A 269 -14.30 -8.19 -11.52
C ALA A 269 -13.81 -8.95 -12.77
N ARG A 270 -12.49 -9.18 -12.86
CA ARG A 270 -11.92 -9.95 -13.95
C ARG A 270 -12.32 -11.43 -13.94
N ARG A 271 -12.48 -12.03 -12.76
CA ARG A 271 -12.94 -13.42 -12.62
C ARG A 271 -14.41 -13.54 -12.97
N GLU A 272 -15.24 -12.62 -12.50
CA GLU A 272 -16.67 -12.57 -12.84
C GLU A 272 -16.86 -12.43 -14.36
N LEU A 273 -16.09 -11.56 -15.00
CA LEU A 273 -16.05 -11.42 -16.47
C LEU A 273 -15.58 -12.69 -17.18
N ALA A 274 -14.62 -13.43 -16.60
CA ALA A 274 -14.12 -14.68 -17.18
C ALA A 274 -15.05 -15.88 -16.95
N SER A 275 -15.88 -15.83 -15.90
CA SER A 275 -16.87 -16.87 -15.58
C SER A 275 -18.25 -16.60 -16.15
N ALA A 276 -18.50 -15.39 -16.66
CA ALA A 276 -19.72 -15.09 -17.39
C ALA A 276 -19.81 -16.10 -18.55
N PRO A 277 -20.96 -16.79 -18.73
CA PRO A 277 -21.15 -17.68 -19.86
C PRO A 277 -20.78 -16.88 -21.11
N SER A 278 -19.79 -17.35 -21.86
CA SER A 278 -19.52 -16.79 -23.18
C SER A 278 -20.85 -16.80 -23.91
N ALA A 279 -21.38 -15.62 -24.26
CA ALA A 279 -22.60 -15.53 -25.05
C ALA A 279 -22.47 -16.53 -26.20
N PRO A 280 -23.50 -17.36 -26.45
CA PRO A 280 -23.43 -18.42 -27.44
C PRO A 280 -22.85 -17.84 -28.72
N HIS A 281 -21.86 -18.54 -29.28
CA HIS A 281 -21.17 -18.06 -30.46
C HIS A 281 -22.26 -17.79 -31.53
N PRO A 282 -22.26 -16.66 -32.26
CA PRO A 282 -23.33 -16.33 -33.21
C PRO A 282 -23.61 -17.43 -34.26
N LEU A 283 -22.70 -18.39 -34.42
CA LEU A 283 -22.83 -19.54 -35.30
C LEU A 283 -23.68 -20.67 -34.69
N GLU A 284 -23.64 -20.86 -33.36
CA GLU A 284 -24.53 -21.82 -32.68
C GLU A 284 -25.99 -21.34 -32.72
N GLN A 285 -26.23 -20.03 -32.72
CA GLN A 285 -27.58 -19.47 -32.88
C GLN A 285 -28.16 -19.70 -34.29
N VAL A 286 -27.32 -19.75 -35.33
CA VAL A 286 -27.76 -20.00 -36.70
C VAL A 286 -28.05 -21.49 -36.93
N GLU A 287 -27.29 -22.40 -36.31
CA GLU A 287 -27.57 -23.84 -36.37
C GLU A 287 -28.83 -24.21 -35.57
N GLU A 288 -29.08 -23.56 -34.45
CA GLU A 288 -30.29 -23.79 -33.63
C GLU A 288 -31.55 -23.23 -34.32
N GLU A 289 -31.48 -22.08 -35.03
CA GLU A 289 -32.60 -21.60 -35.86
C GLU A 289 -32.85 -22.50 -37.08
N ALA A 290 -31.80 -23.04 -37.71
CA ALA A 290 -31.93 -23.92 -38.88
C ALA A 290 -32.47 -25.33 -38.55
N SER A 291 -32.49 -25.73 -37.28
CA SER A 291 -32.95 -27.06 -36.83
C SER A 291 -34.37 -27.07 -36.25
N THR A 292 -35.10 -25.94 -36.26
CA THR A 292 -36.50 -25.89 -35.81
C THR A 292 -37.45 -26.22 -36.98
N PRO A 293 -38.12 -27.39 -36.99
CA PRO A 293 -39.04 -27.80 -38.06
C PRO A 293 -40.40 -27.09 -38.01
#